data_AF-A0A7C6BBP0-F1
#
_entry.id   AF-A0A7C6BBP0-F1
#
_cell.length_a   1.000
_cell.length_b   1.000
_cell.length_c   1.000
_cell.angle_alpha   90.00
_cell.angle_beta   90.00
_cell.angle_gamma   90.00
#
_symmetry.space_group_name_H-M   'P 1'
#
loop_
_entity.id
_entity.type
_entity.pdbx_description
1 polymer ?
#
loop_
_entity_poly.entity_id
_entity_poly.type
_entity_poly.pdbx_seq_one_letter_code
_entity_poly.pdbx_strand_id
1 'polypeptide(L)'
;VIAEGESRGASTITQQTVKNVYLWPARSWMRKAIEAMITPLVELVWSKRRILEVYLNVIEFDEGVFGIEAAAMHHFGHPAALLTPTEAARLAAVLPDPKGRSAVNPGTFSLRRSASIRDGAATIANDGRAACFED
;
A
#
# COMPACT_ATOMS: atom_id res chain seq x y z
N VAL A 1 -2.86 1.65 -24.75
CA VAL A 1 -2.92 0.98 -23.43
C VAL A 1 -3.34 1.96 -22.30
N ILE A 2 -4.08 3.04 -22.60
CA ILE A 2 -4.49 4.04 -21.58
C ILE A 2 -5.99 3.90 -21.22
N ALA A 3 -6.76 3.07 -21.93
CA ALA A 3 -8.22 3.03 -21.84
C ALA A 3 -8.82 2.13 -20.73
N GLU A 4 -8.01 1.37 -19.98
CA GLU A 4 -8.53 0.40 -18.98
C GLU A 4 -8.32 0.80 -17.52
N GLY A 5 -7.72 1.98 -17.27
CA GLY A 5 -7.37 2.45 -15.92
C GLY A 5 -8.45 3.26 -15.20
N GLU A 6 -9.55 3.63 -15.87
CA GLU A 6 -10.48 4.67 -15.40
C GLU A 6 -11.30 4.33 -14.14
N SER A 7 -11.42 3.05 -13.75
CA SER A 7 -12.23 2.65 -12.56
C SER A 7 -11.42 2.18 -11.35
N ARG A 8 -10.08 2.20 -11.40
CA ARG A 8 -9.20 1.78 -10.30
C ARG A 8 -8.46 2.99 -9.75
N GLY A 9 -8.20 3.03 -8.44
CA GLY A 9 -7.68 4.21 -7.75
C GLY A 9 -6.51 4.89 -8.49
N ALA A 10 -6.76 6.08 -9.02
CA ALA A 10 -5.86 6.79 -9.94
C ALA A 10 -4.62 7.40 -9.28
N SER A 11 -4.35 7.13 -7.99
CA SER A 11 -3.25 7.75 -7.25
C SER A 11 -2.10 6.76 -6.99
N THR A 12 -0.89 7.16 -7.38
CA THR A 12 0.34 6.36 -7.18
C THR A 12 0.68 6.20 -5.69
N ILE A 13 1.57 5.26 -5.36
CA ILE A 13 2.04 5.09 -3.97
C ILE A 13 2.75 6.35 -3.46
N THR A 14 3.56 7.01 -4.30
CA THR A 14 4.18 8.30 -3.93
C THR A 14 3.13 9.36 -3.60
N GLN A 15 2.10 9.50 -4.44
CA GLN A 15 0.99 10.43 -4.21
C GLN A 15 0.26 10.14 -2.90
N GLN A 16 0.00 8.87 -2.62
CA GLN A 16 -0.62 8.46 -1.35
C GLN A 16 0.28 8.74 -0.15
N THR A 17 1.59 8.55 -0.28
CA THR A 17 2.58 8.88 0.74
C THR A 17 2.59 10.37 1.02
N VAL A 18 2.64 11.21 -0.01
CA VAL A 18 2.58 12.68 0.12
C VAL A 18 1.30 13.11 0.81
N LYS A 19 0.16 12.52 0.42
CA LYS A 19 -1.13 12.80 1.04
C LYS A 19 -1.13 12.48 2.54
N ASN A 20 -0.57 11.33 2.95
CA ASN A 20 -0.61 10.87 4.34
C ASN A 20 0.43 11.56 5.24
N VAL A 21 1.58 11.97 4.67
CA VAL A 21 2.69 12.57 5.45
C VAL A 21 2.61 14.09 5.51
N TYR A 22 2.31 14.75 4.39
CA TYR A 22 2.44 16.22 4.27
C TYR A 22 1.11 16.95 4.18
N LEU A 23 0.02 16.24 3.85
CA LEU A 23 -1.29 16.83 3.62
C LEU A 23 -2.32 16.25 4.58
N TRP A 24 -3.53 16.78 4.52
CA TRP A 24 -4.65 16.34 5.34
C TRP A 24 -5.63 15.46 4.54
N PRO A 25 -6.39 14.57 5.21
CA PRO A 25 -7.33 13.66 4.56
C PRO A 25 -8.64 14.38 4.17
N ALA A 26 -8.59 15.29 3.19
CA ALA A 26 -9.80 15.91 2.63
C ALA A 26 -9.90 15.71 1.12
N ARG A 27 -11.11 15.54 0.59
CA ARG A 27 -11.36 15.59 -0.86
C ARG A 27 -11.44 17.05 -1.31
N SER A 28 -10.30 17.61 -1.69
CA SER A 28 -10.19 18.98 -2.19
C SER A 28 -9.34 19.02 -3.45
N TRP A 29 -9.82 19.72 -4.49
CA TRP A 29 -9.08 19.97 -5.72
C TRP A 29 -7.79 20.75 -5.46
N MET A 30 -7.83 21.70 -4.52
CA MET A 30 -6.65 22.45 -4.09
C MET A 30 -5.60 21.52 -3.47
N ARG A 31 -6.01 20.62 -2.56
CA ARG A 31 -5.11 19.60 -1.99
C ARG A 31 -4.52 18.71 -3.09
N LYS A 32 -5.32 18.28 -4.07
CA LYS A 32 -4.85 17.44 -5.18
C LYS A 32 -3.87 18.19 -6.09
N ALA A 33 -4.04 19.50 -6.29
CA ALA A 33 -3.08 20.34 -7.01
C ALA A 33 -1.73 20.43 -6.26
N ILE A 34 -1.77 20.63 -4.94
CA ILE A 34 -0.57 20.61 -4.09
C ILE A 34 0.13 19.24 -4.14
N GLU A 35 -0.63 18.15 -4.05
CA GLU A 35 -0.11 16.78 -4.19
C GLU A 35 0.62 16.59 -5.52
N ALA A 36 0.06 17.10 -6.63
CA ALA A 36 0.68 17.03 -7.95
C ALA A 36 1.98 17.82 -8.07
N MET A 37 2.14 18.91 -7.31
CA MET A 37 3.39 19.69 -7.28
C MET A 37 4.46 19.07 -6.37
N ILE A 38 4.07 18.52 -5.22
CA ILE A 38 5.01 17.97 -4.24
C ILE A 38 5.49 16.57 -4.65
N THR A 39 4.64 15.76 -5.29
CA THR A 39 4.98 14.38 -5.66
C THR A 39 6.28 14.28 -6.48
N PRO A 40 6.49 15.06 -7.57
CA PRO A 40 7.74 15.00 -8.32
C PRO A 40 8.96 15.36 -7.48
N LEU A 41 8.86 16.33 -6.56
CA LEU A 41 9.95 16.70 -5.66
C LEU A 41 10.33 15.55 -4.73
N VAL A 42 9.34 14.83 -4.21
CA VAL A 42 9.59 13.64 -3.39
C VAL A 42 10.24 12.52 -4.22
N GLU A 43 9.79 12.28 -5.46
CA GLU A 43 10.41 11.26 -6.32
C GLU A 43 11.85 11.61 -6.74
N LEU A 44 12.21 12.89 -6.75
CA LEU A 44 13.59 13.33 -7.03
C LEU A 44 14.53 13.12 -5.83
N VAL A 45 14.01 13.20 -4.60
CA VAL A 45 14.83 13.18 -3.38
C VAL A 45 14.82 11.80 -2.71
N TRP A 46 13.71 11.05 -2.78
CA TRP A 46 13.58 9.75 -2.15
C TRP A 46 13.63 8.62 -3.19
N SER A 47 14.42 7.59 -2.89
CA SER A 47 14.40 6.35 -3.65
C SER A 47 13.03 5.66 -3.56
N LYS A 48 12.71 4.81 -4.55
CA LYS A 48 11.45 4.04 -4.53
C LYS A 48 11.34 3.14 -3.29
N ARG A 49 12.47 2.56 -2.85
CA ARG A 49 12.58 1.83 -1.58
C ARG A 49 12.16 2.69 -0.39
N ARG A 50 12.68 3.92 -0.28
CA ARG A 50 12.33 4.85 0.81
C ARG A 50 10.86 5.26 0.77
N ILE A 51 10.33 5.54 -0.42
CA ILE A 51 8.90 5.88 -0.59
C ILE A 51 8.02 4.73 -0.09
N LEU A 52 8.33 3.49 -0.47
CA LEU A 52 7.58 2.31 -0.05
C LEU A 52 7.68 2.06 1.46
N GLU A 53 8.88 2.20 2.03
CA GLU A 53 9.09 2.08 3.48
C GLU A 53 8.22 3.09 4.26
N VAL A 54 8.27 4.37 3.88
CA VAL A 54 7.47 5.39 4.54
C VAL A 54 5.98 5.11 4.34
N TYR A 55 5.54 4.78 3.12
CA TYR A 55 4.15 4.43 2.84
C TYR A 55 3.64 3.33 3.76
N LEU A 56 4.37 2.22 3.86
CA LEU A 56 3.96 1.07 4.68
C LEU A 56 3.98 1.36 6.18
N ASN A 57 4.70 2.39 6.64
CA ASN A 57 4.77 2.76 8.05
C ASN A 57 3.76 3.83 8.48
N VAL A 58 3.14 4.54 7.53
CA VAL A 58 2.19 5.64 7.85
C VAL A 58 0.73 5.30 7.57
N ILE A 59 0.44 4.21 6.86
CA ILE A 59 -0.92 3.78 6.58
C ILE A 59 -1.52 2.99 7.73
N GLU A 60 -2.84 3.10 7.88
CA GLU A 60 -3.66 2.37 8.85
C GLU A 60 -4.04 1.00 8.25
N PHE A 61 -3.74 -0.08 8.97
CA PHE A 61 -4.05 -1.47 8.58
C PHE A 61 -5.26 -2.05 9.33
N ASP A 62 -5.60 -1.49 10.48
CA ASP A 62 -6.80 -1.74 11.28
C ASP A 62 -7.07 -0.51 12.15
N GLU A 63 -8.20 -0.42 12.84
CA GLU A 63 -8.55 0.74 13.66
C GLU A 63 -7.47 1.06 14.70
N GLY A 64 -6.77 2.19 14.49
CA GLY A 64 -5.67 2.63 15.36
C GLY A 64 -4.34 1.89 15.15
N VAL A 65 -4.25 0.97 14.20
CA VAL A 65 -3.04 0.18 13.92
C VAL A 65 -2.34 0.75 12.69
N PHE A 66 -1.35 1.61 12.93
CA PHE A 66 -0.57 2.27 11.89
C PHE A 66 0.79 1.59 11.70
N GLY A 67 1.13 1.32 10.45
CA GLY A 67 2.41 0.77 10.05
C GLY A 67 2.47 -0.76 9.99
N ILE A 68 3.29 -1.26 9.05
CA ILE A 68 3.34 -2.69 8.71
C ILE A 68 3.84 -3.57 9.85
N GLU A 69 4.79 -3.10 10.66
CA GLU A 69 5.30 -3.85 11.81
C GLU A 69 4.22 -4.02 12.88
N ALA A 70 3.53 -2.93 13.23
CA ALA A 70 2.43 -2.97 14.18
C ALA A 70 1.29 -3.86 13.66
N ALA A 71 0.99 -3.80 12.36
CA ALA A 71 -0.02 -4.65 11.73
C ALA A 71 0.36 -6.14 11.77
N ALA A 72 1.61 -6.49 11.47
CA ALA A 72 2.09 -7.86 11.52
C ALA A 72 1.99 -8.45 12.95
N MET A 73 2.44 -7.69 13.94
CA MET A 73 2.32 -8.06 15.35
C MET A 73 0.85 -8.17 15.79
N HIS A 74 0.00 -7.22 15.39
CA HIS A 74 -1.42 -7.19 15.76
C HIS A 74 -2.22 -8.36 15.19
N HIS A 75 -2.00 -8.69 13.91
CA HIS A 75 -2.77 -9.71 13.22
C HIS A 75 -2.18 -11.12 13.33
N PHE A 76 -0.87 -11.27 13.24
CA PHE A 76 -0.23 -12.59 13.12
C PHE A 76 0.70 -12.92 14.30
N GLY A 77 0.93 -11.97 15.20
CA GLY A 77 1.71 -12.20 16.42
C GLY A 77 3.22 -12.32 16.19
N HIS A 78 3.72 -11.87 15.04
CA HIS A 78 5.15 -11.91 14.72
C HIS A 78 5.61 -10.70 13.89
N PRO A 79 6.94 -10.42 13.85
CA PRO A 79 7.49 -9.30 13.10
C PRO A 79 7.14 -9.31 11.62
N ALA A 80 7.11 -8.14 10.98
CA ALA A 80 6.81 -8.01 9.56
C ALA A 80 7.81 -8.74 8.67
N ALA A 81 9.06 -8.88 9.12
CA ALA A 81 10.11 -9.65 8.43
C ALA A 81 9.79 -11.15 8.29
N LEU A 82 8.88 -11.69 9.11
CA LEU A 82 8.45 -13.08 9.06
C LEU A 82 7.13 -13.30 8.33
N LEU A 83 6.53 -12.24 7.76
CA LEU A 83 5.30 -12.37 6.98
C LEU A 83 5.48 -13.33 5.81
N THR A 84 4.59 -14.32 5.76
CA THR A 84 4.45 -15.15 4.58
C THR A 84 3.86 -14.34 3.42
N PRO A 85 4.07 -14.75 2.15
CA PRO A 85 3.45 -14.09 1.00
C PRO A 85 1.93 -13.99 1.10
N THR A 86 1.28 -14.96 1.76
CA THR A 86 -0.17 -14.94 1.99
C THR A 86 -0.57 -13.90 3.05
N GLU A 87 0.16 -13.79 4.16
CA GLU A 87 -0.12 -12.78 5.19
C GLU A 87 0.11 -11.36 4.67
N ALA A 88 1.21 -11.14 3.96
CA ALA A 88 1.49 -9.87 3.28
C ALA A 88 0.37 -9.50 2.29
N ALA A 89 -0.10 -10.47 1.50
CA ALA A 89 -1.20 -10.24 0.56
C ALA A 89 -2.55 -9.99 1.25
N ARG A 90 -2.79 -10.57 2.43
CA ARG A 90 -3.98 -10.29 3.25
C ARG A 90 -3.95 -8.86 3.80
N LEU A 91 -2.82 -8.41 4.35
CA LEU A 91 -2.64 -7.02 4.79
C LEU A 91 -2.86 -6.04 3.64
N ALA A 92 -2.28 -6.31 2.46
CA ALA A 92 -2.49 -5.48 1.28
C ALA A 92 -3.96 -5.43 0.80
N ALA A 93 -4.72 -6.53 0.97
CA ALA A 93 -6.14 -6.58 0.59
C ALA A 93 -7.05 -5.76 1.51
N VAL A 94 -6.60 -5.47 2.73
CA VAL A 94 -7.32 -4.72 3.77
C VAL A 94 -7.22 -3.21 3.56
N LEU A 95 -6.09 -2.70 3.05
CA LEU A 95 -5.81 -1.27 2.89
C LEU A 95 -6.91 -0.37 2.28
N PRO A 96 -7.75 -0.82 1.31
CA PRO A 96 -8.82 0.02 0.80
C PRO A 96 -9.94 0.31 1.80
N ASP A 97 -10.10 -0.53 2.83
CA ASP A 97 -11.12 -0.42 3.87
C ASP A 97 -10.61 -1.13 5.16
N PRO A 98 -9.63 -0.52 5.87
CA PRO A 98 -8.93 -1.19 6.96
C PRO A 98 -9.82 -1.45 8.18
N LYS A 99 -10.88 -0.65 8.36
CA LYS A 99 -11.83 -0.81 9.49
C LYS A 99 -12.93 -1.83 9.20
N GLY A 100 -13.26 -2.04 7.92
CA GLY A 100 -14.31 -2.98 7.49
C GLY A 100 -13.80 -4.35 7.06
N ARG A 101 -12.47 -4.53 6.89
CA ARG A 101 -11.87 -5.78 6.40
C ARG A 101 -10.89 -6.33 7.42
N SER A 102 -10.93 -7.65 7.64
CA SER A 102 -9.99 -8.34 8.51
C SER A 102 -8.91 -9.08 7.72
N ALA A 103 -7.64 -8.95 8.14
CA ALA A 103 -6.53 -9.71 7.62
C ALA A 103 -6.51 -11.17 8.13
N VAL A 104 -7.01 -11.40 9.36
CA VAL A 104 -7.00 -12.72 10.02
C VAL A 104 -8.25 -13.53 9.75
N ASN A 105 -9.40 -12.86 9.64
CA ASN A 105 -10.68 -13.49 9.32
C ASN A 105 -11.30 -12.85 8.05
N PRO A 106 -10.65 -12.99 6.89
CA PRO A 106 -11.10 -12.35 5.65
C PRO A 106 -12.39 -12.98 5.12
N GLY A 107 -13.36 -12.13 4.77
CA GLY A 107 -14.54 -12.57 4.00
C GLY A 107 -14.16 -13.06 2.60
N THR A 108 -15.10 -13.69 1.89
CA THR A 108 -14.89 -14.31 0.57
C THR A 108 -14.25 -13.37 -0.45
N PHE A 109 -14.64 -12.09 -0.47
CA PHE A 109 -14.05 -11.09 -1.35
C PHE A 109 -12.58 -10.83 -1.02
N SER A 110 -12.26 -10.54 0.25
CA SER A 110 -10.89 -10.26 0.69
C SER A 110 -9.98 -11.47 0.51
N LEU A 111 -10.48 -12.69 0.71
CA LEU A 111 -9.77 -13.93 0.41
C LEU A 111 -9.37 -14.01 -1.07
N ARG A 112 -10.33 -13.89 -1.99
CA ARG A 112 -10.06 -13.93 -3.44
C ARG A 112 -9.11 -12.80 -3.85
N ARG A 113 -9.29 -11.61 -3.27
CA ARG A 113 -8.42 -10.47 -3.54
C ARG A 113 -6.99 -10.70 -3.07
N SER A 114 -6.80 -11.27 -1.88
CA SER A 114 -5.47 -11.62 -1.35
C SER A 114 -4.77 -12.66 -2.22
N ALA A 115 -5.49 -13.67 -2.73
CA ALA A 115 -4.94 -14.64 -3.67
C ALA A 115 -4.46 -13.95 -4.97
N SER A 116 -5.30 -13.10 -5.57
CA SER A 116 -4.92 -12.34 -6.77
C SER A 116 -3.72 -11.40 -6.53
N ILE A 117 -3.60 -10.79 -5.35
CA ILE A 117 -2.45 -9.94 -5.00
C ILE A 117 -1.18 -10.79 -4.89
N ARG A 118 -1.24 -11.92 -4.18
CA ARG A 118 -0.11 -12.84 -4.02
C ARG A 118 0.38 -13.36 -5.37
N ASP A 119 -0.54 -13.80 -6.22
CA ASP A 119 -0.20 -14.37 -7.52
C ASP A 119 0.42 -13.29 -8.44
N GLY A 120 -0.12 -12.06 -8.42
CA GLY A 120 0.46 -10.93 -9.15
C GLY A 120 1.85 -10.52 -8.63
N ALA A 121 2.07 -10.57 -7.31
CA ALA A 121 3.38 -10.32 -6.71
C ALA A 121 4.41 -11.38 -7.15
N ALA A 122 4.01 -12.66 -7.21
CA ALA A 122 4.86 -13.73 -7.73
C ALA A 122 5.24 -13.51 -9.20
N THR A 123 4.31 -13.05 -10.04
CA THR A 123 4.64 -12.66 -11.44
C THR A 123 5.63 -11.51 -11.49
N ILE A 124 5.43 -10.45 -10.69
CA ILE A 124 6.34 -9.29 -10.65
C ILE A 124 7.76 -9.71 -10.24
N ALA A 125 7.88 -10.59 -9.24
CA ALA A 125 9.17 -11.11 -8.78
C ALA A 125 9.86 -11.94 -9.86
N ASN A 126 9.14 -12.85 -10.52
CA ASN A 126 9.69 -13.68 -11.59
C ASN A 126 10.15 -12.86 -12.80
N ASP A 127 9.46 -11.76 -13.11
CA ASP A 127 9.81 -10.87 -14.22
C ASP A 127 10.94 -9.87 -13.88
N GLY A 128 11.41 -9.84 -12.63
CA GLY A 128 12.41 -8.85 -12.16
C GLY A 128 11.90 -7.41 -12.10
N ARG A 129 10.58 -7.20 -12.17
CA ARG A 129 9.96 -5.86 -12.18
C ARG A 129 10.01 -5.18 -10.80
N ALA A 130 10.32 -5.92 -9.75
CA ALA A 130 10.50 -5.39 -8.39
C ALA A 130 11.87 -4.73 -8.15
N ALA A 131 12.85 -4.93 -9.03
CA ALA A 131 14.24 -4.47 -8.83
C ALA A 131 14.34 -3.00 -8.40
N CYS A 132 13.51 -2.12 -8.98
CA CYS A 132 13.53 -0.69 -8.71
C CYS A 132 13.30 -0.27 -7.23
N PHE A 133 12.84 -1.17 -6.36
CA PHE A 133 12.71 -0.90 -4.91
C PHE A 133 13.34 -1.97 -4.01
N GLU A 134 13.92 -3.02 -4.59
CA GLU A 134 14.61 -4.09 -3.83
C GLU A 134 16.11 -3.79 -3.65
N ASP A 135 16.68 -3.00 -4.55
CA ASP A 135 18.08 -2.55 -4.54
C ASP A 135 18.41 -1.50 -3.45
#